data_AF-A0A836G9P6-F1
#
_entry.id   AF-A0A836G9P6-F1
#
_cell.length_a   1.000
_cell.length_b   1.000
_cell.length_c   1.000
_cell.angle_alpha   90.00
_cell.angle_beta   90.00
_cell.angle_gamma   90.00
#
_symmetry.space_group_name_H-M   'P 1'
#
loop_
_entity.id
_entity.type
_entity.pdbx_description
1 polymer ?
#
loop_
_entity_poly.entity_id
_entity_poly.type
_entity_poly.pdbx_seq_one_letter_code
_entity_poly.pdbx_strand_id
1 'polypeptide(L)'
;MHLCKIYDTFFSPSFSESGQYTIEVNVSHRIDQFSNTVRFYILTNKAFHGSCVTTIKYPLHTVLSSKSIMGRISNKTLLIELPRLEFKAGITNTSLLVHCKFDIFRNLVSDTIQMKLLPPSAVFSKDVRYLQDSTLDEIQSTNEKSITFIVGKEQYVISKKLLYATNSNYFKKICFTHDKKEKDMTNELKNYELQAFKMMLIYIKTSSVELRDYDMLKKLLIIAHRYDVVALKLTCEHYLLHYITIQNAVELVQLAFSTNAKFLERHSTAFIKFNITEIMDTKEFQNLPKEYSNKMIESL
;
A
#
# COMPACT_ATOMS: atom_id res chain seq x y z
N MET A 1 -14.02 -46.68 -6.43
CA MET A 1 -13.70 -46.51 -5.00
C MET A 1 -14.16 -45.12 -4.59
N HIS A 2 -15.24 -45.09 -3.84
CA HIS A 2 -16.13 -43.95 -3.62
C HIS A 2 -15.58 -42.90 -2.63
N LEU A 3 -15.94 -41.63 -2.90
CA LEU A 3 -16.18 -40.54 -1.94
C LEU A 3 -15.01 -40.09 -1.05
N CYS A 4 -14.01 -39.45 -1.67
CA CYS A 4 -13.16 -38.49 -0.97
C CYS A 4 -13.86 -37.12 -0.87
N LYS A 5 -14.17 -36.67 0.36
CA LYS A 5 -14.00 -35.31 0.91
C LYS A 5 -15.03 -35.03 2.01
N ILE A 6 -14.66 -35.33 3.26
CA ILE A 6 -15.30 -34.69 4.42
C ILE A 6 -14.56 -33.36 4.59
N TYR A 7 -15.12 -32.30 4.02
CA TYR A 7 -14.73 -30.93 4.35
C TYR A 7 -15.67 -30.46 5.46
N ASP A 8 -15.14 -30.15 6.64
CA ASP A 8 -15.93 -29.43 7.63
C ASP A 8 -15.91 -27.95 7.23
N THR A 9 -17.08 -27.45 6.82
CA THR A 9 -17.27 -26.05 6.44
C THR A 9 -18.18 -25.39 7.46
N PHE A 10 -17.72 -24.31 8.08
CA PHE A 10 -18.47 -23.53 9.06
C PHE A 10 -18.73 -22.13 8.51
N PHE A 11 -19.85 -21.55 8.91
CA PHE A 11 -20.21 -20.19 8.53
C PHE A 11 -20.44 -19.36 9.79
N SER A 12 -19.91 -18.13 9.80
CA SER A 12 -20.30 -17.16 10.83
C SER A 12 -21.75 -16.69 10.59
N PRO A 13 -22.38 -16.08 11.59
CA PRO A 13 -23.52 -15.20 11.34
C PRO A 13 -23.15 -14.12 10.33
N SER A 14 -24.15 -13.63 9.58
CA SER A 14 -23.97 -12.45 8.74
C SER A 14 -23.67 -11.21 9.59
N PHE A 15 -22.77 -10.36 9.11
CA PHE A 15 -22.36 -9.13 9.75
C PHE A 15 -22.39 -7.95 8.75
N SER A 16 -22.33 -6.72 9.26
CA SER A 16 -22.71 -5.42 8.65
C SER A 16 -24.18 -5.03 8.80
N GLU A 17 -24.45 -3.72 8.75
CA GLU A 17 -25.80 -3.12 8.79
C GLU A 17 -26.73 -3.67 7.70
N SER A 18 -26.17 -4.19 6.61
CA SER A 18 -26.90 -4.77 5.49
C SER A 18 -26.92 -6.31 5.47
N GLY A 19 -26.26 -6.96 6.44
CA GLY A 19 -26.16 -8.42 6.52
C GLY A 19 -25.41 -9.06 5.35
N GLN A 20 -24.60 -8.30 4.61
CA GLN A 20 -24.01 -8.74 3.33
C GLN A 20 -22.73 -9.58 3.46
N TYR A 21 -22.13 -9.67 4.65
CA TYR A 21 -20.83 -10.33 4.83
C TYR A 21 -20.93 -11.54 5.75
N THR A 22 -20.29 -12.64 5.38
CA THR A 22 -20.20 -13.88 6.17
C THR A 22 -18.78 -14.43 6.10
N ILE A 23 -18.29 -15.08 7.15
CA ILE A 23 -17.00 -15.79 7.12
C ILE A 23 -17.25 -17.27 6.88
N GLU A 24 -16.69 -17.83 5.82
CA GLU A 24 -16.61 -19.27 5.56
C GLU A 24 -15.29 -19.79 6.12
N VAL A 25 -15.35 -20.81 6.97
CA VAL A 25 -14.18 -21.53 7.49
C VAL A 25 -14.17 -22.90 6.86
N ASN A 26 -13.11 -23.21 6.12
CA ASN A 26 -12.92 -24.52 5.49
C ASN A 26 -11.79 -25.28 6.19
N VAL A 27 -12.11 -26.48 6.68
CA VAL A 27 -11.13 -27.42 7.23
C VAL A 27 -10.90 -28.52 6.21
N SER A 28 -9.72 -28.51 5.58
CA SER A 28 -9.37 -29.55 4.62
C SER A 28 -8.75 -30.75 5.32
N HIS A 29 -9.33 -31.94 5.13
CA HIS A 29 -8.75 -33.22 5.51
C HIS A 29 -8.04 -33.85 4.29
N ARG A 30 -6.71 -33.93 4.31
CA ARG A 30 -5.98 -34.82 3.41
C ARG A 30 -5.39 -35.96 4.22
N ILE A 31 -5.73 -37.19 3.85
CA ILE A 31 -5.32 -38.40 4.57
C ILE A 31 -3.83 -38.72 4.33
N ASP A 32 -3.22 -38.20 3.25
CA ASP A 32 -1.86 -38.58 2.82
C ASP A 32 -0.74 -37.57 3.11
N GLN A 33 -1.02 -36.40 3.69
CA GLN A 33 0.02 -35.41 4.00
C GLN A 33 -0.29 -34.69 5.31
N PHE A 34 0.74 -34.52 6.15
CA PHE A 34 0.72 -33.85 7.47
C PHE A 34 0.25 -32.37 7.47
N SER A 35 -0.42 -31.89 6.43
CA SER A 35 -0.83 -30.49 6.24
C SER A 35 -2.35 -30.34 6.13
N ASN A 36 -3.07 -30.69 7.20
CA ASN A 36 -4.43 -30.17 7.36
C ASN A 36 -4.35 -28.66 7.56
N THR A 37 -5.08 -27.89 6.75
CA THR A 37 -5.10 -26.43 6.80
C THR A 37 -6.51 -25.94 7.10
N VAL A 38 -6.59 -24.89 7.90
CA VAL A 38 -7.83 -24.17 8.17
C VAL A 38 -7.75 -22.86 7.40
N ARG A 39 -8.69 -22.64 6.48
CA ARG A 39 -8.77 -21.45 5.64
C ARG A 39 -10.01 -20.65 5.98
N PHE A 40 -9.85 -19.34 6.09
CA PHE A 40 -10.93 -18.40 6.36
C PHE A 40 -11.16 -17.54 5.14
N TYR A 41 -12.39 -17.50 4.66
CA TYR A 41 -12.81 -16.73 3.49
C TYR A 41 -13.90 -15.74 3.87
N ILE A 42 -13.91 -14.57 3.24
CA ILE A 42 -15.08 -13.69 3.25
C ILE A 42 -16.02 -14.07 2.10
N LEU A 43 -17.29 -14.22 2.44
CA LEU A 43 -18.40 -14.27 1.51
C LEU A 43 -19.04 -12.89 1.45
N THR A 44 -19.26 -12.41 0.23
CA THR A 44 -19.89 -11.11 -0.03
C THR A 44 -20.65 -11.16 -1.35
N ASN A 45 -21.80 -10.50 -1.40
CA ASN A 45 -22.61 -10.38 -2.61
C ASN A 45 -22.03 -9.35 -3.60
N LYS A 46 -21.30 -8.35 -3.09
CA LYS A 46 -20.67 -7.30 -3.91
C LYS A 46 -19.19 -7.19 -3.55
N ALA A 47 -18.34 -7.16 -4.58
CA ALA A 47 -16.93 -6.87 -4.37
C ALA A 47 -16.76 -5.40 -3.95
N PHE A 48 -15.89 -5.15 -2.99
CA PHE A 48 -15.56 -3.81 -2.52
C PHE A 48 -14.04 -3.62 -2.47
N HIS A 49 -13.58 -2.38 -2.51
CA HIS A 49 -12.19 -2.07 -2.16
C HIS A 49 -12.11 -1.81 -0.67
N GLY A 50 -11.07 -2.30 -0.02
CA GLY A 50 -10.93 -2.17 1.42
C GLY A 50 -9.69 -2.86 1.97
N SER A 51 -9.59 -2.87 3.29
CA SER A 51 -8.66 -3.70 4.02
C SER A 51 -9.37 -4.59 5.02
N CYS A 52 -8.77 -5.74 5.31
CA CYS A 52 -9.18 -6.60 6.40
C CYS A 52 -7.97 -6.96 7.25
N VAL A 53 -8.10 -6.87 8.57
CA VAL A 53 -7.18 -7.47 9.54
C VAL A 53 -7.90 -8.62 10.21
N THR A 54 -7.40 -9.84 10.01
CA THR A 54 -7.93 -11.05 10.63
C THR A 54 -6.96 -11.55 11.66
N THR A 55 -7.41 -11.61 12.92
CA THR A 55 -6.63 -12.10 14.06
C THR A 55 -7.33 -13.32 14.65
N ILE A 56 -6.60 -14.41 14.74
CA ILE A 56 -7.05 -15.66 15.34
C ILE A 56 -6.46 -15.76 16.73
N LYS A 57 -7.32 -15.93 17.74
CA LYS A 57 -6.90 -16.14 19.13
C LYS A 57 -7.26 -17.55 19.61
N TYR A 58 -6.27 -18.28 20.09
CA TYR A 58 -6.40 -19.63 20.62
C TYR A 58 -5.22 -20.01 21.54
N PRO A 59 -5.47 -20.53 22.78
CA PRO A 59 -6.74 -20.51 23.51
C PRO A 59 -7.19 -19.07 23.82
N LEU A 60 -8.41 -18.89 24.36
CA LEU A 60 -9.03 -17.57 24.56
C LEU A 60 -8.01 -16.54 25.11
N HIS A 61 -7.89 -15.40 24.43
CA HIS A 61 -6.96 -14.28 24.71
C HIS A 61 -5.53 -14.37 24.16
N THR A 62 -5.01 -15.53 23.75
CA THR A 62 -3.66 -15.63 23.14
C THR A 62 -3.75 -15.50 21.62
N VAL A 63 -3.05 -14.52 21.03
CA VAL A 63 -3.00 -14.38 19.55
C VAL A 63 -2.18 -15.52 18.96
N LEU A 64 -2.84 -16.36 18.16
CA LEU A 64 -2.22 -17.47 17.43
C LEU A 64 -1.61 -16.97 16.11
N SER A 65 -2.38 -16.20 15.35
CA SER A 65 -1.94 -15.64 14.09
C SER A 65 -2.72 -14.39 13.72
N SER A 66 -2.09 -13.49 12.98
CA SER A 66 -2.73 -12.30 12.44
C SER A 66 -2.26 -12.07 11.02
N LYS A 67 -3.20 -11.78 10.12
CA LYS A 67 -2.91 -11.47 8.72
C LYS A 67 -3.74 -10.29 8.28
N SER A 68 -3.15 -9.46 7.43
CA SER A 68 -3.86 -8.38 6.79
C SER A 68 -3.84 -8.48 5.28
N ILE A 69 -5.01 -8.24 4.67
CA ILE A 69 -5.19 -8.12 3.23
C ILE A 69 -5.72 -6.72 2.90
N MET A 70 -5.41 -6.23 1.70
CA MET A 70 -5.86 -4.92 1.21
C MET A 70 -6.02 -4.96 -0.30
N GLY A 71 -6.97 -4.19 -0.82
CA GLY A 71 -7.27 -4.10 -2.25
C GLY A 71 -8.71 -4.47 -2.54
N ARG A 72 -8.95 -5.09 -3.70
CA ARG A 72 -10.29 -5.56 -4.08
C ARG A 72 -10.61 -6.85 -3.32
N ILE A 73 -11.59 -6.79 -2.43
CA ILE A 73 -12.14 -7.93 -1.70
C ILE A 73 -13.42 -8.37 -2.40
N SER A 74 -13.39 -9.54 -3.01
CA SER A 74 -14.53 -10.18 -3.68
C SER A 74 -15.02 -11.40 -2.92
N ASN A 75 -16.11 -12.00 -3.38
CA ASN A 75 -16.59 -13.27 -2.85
C ASN A 75 -15.46 -14.31 -2.84
N LYS A 76 -15.36 -15.09 -1.76
CA LYS A 76 -14.31 -16.09 -1.50
C LYS A 76 -12.88 -15.55 -1.46
N THR A 77 -12.68 -14.29 -1.05
CA THR A 77 -11.32 -13.78 -0.78
C THR A 77 -10.75 -14.46 0.46
N LEU A 78 -9.54 -15.04 0.35
CA LEU A 78 -8.84 -15.67 1.47
C LEU A 78 -8.35 -14.62 2.47
N LEU A 79 -8.83 -14.69 3.71
CA LEU A 79 -8.45 -13.81 4.80
C LEU A 79 -7.16 -14.29 5.48
N ILE A 80 -7.15 -15.56 5.91
CA ILE A 80 -6.01 -16.19 6.60
C ILE A 80 -6.04 -17.71 6.41
N GLU A 81 -4.85 -18.33 6.42
CA GLU A 81 -4.65 -19.78 6.34
C GLU A 81 -3.67 -20.20 7.43
N LEU A 82 -4.02 -21.24 8.19
CA LEU A 82 -3.21 -21.79 9.28
C LEU A 82 -3.11 -23.32 9.19
N PRO A 83 -1.96 -23.92 9.58
CA PRO A 83 -1.87 -25.36 9.76
C PRO A 83 -2.65 -25.80 11.01
N ARG A 84 -3.37 -26.93 10.92
CA ARG A 84 -4.22 -27.45 12.00
C ARG A 84 -3.44 -27.79 13.28
N LEU A 85 -2.14 -28.09 13.16
CA LEU A 85 -1.23 -28.40 14.26
C LEU A 85 -1.09 -27.25 15.27
N GLU A 86 -1.41 -26.02 14.87
CA GLU A 86 -1.40 -24.85 15.75
C GLU A 86 -2.55 -24.84 16.77
N PHE A 87 -3.60 -25.63 16.53
CA PHE A 87 -4.71 -25.81 17.48
C PHE A 87 -4.42 -26.99 18.42
N LYS A 88 -3.50 -26.81 19.37
CA LYS A 88 -3.21 -27.82 20.41
C LYS A 88 -4.33 -27.86 21.45
N ALA A 89 -5.09 -28.94 21.48
CA ALA A 89 -6.18 -29.15 22.44
C ALA A 89 -5.63 -29.30 23.87
N GLY A 90 -5.69 -28.20 24.65
CA GLY A 90 -5.73 -28.28 26.10
C GLY A 90 -7.19 -28.49 26.54
N ILE A 91 -7.41 -29.42 27.47
CA ILE A 91 -8.72 -29.99 27.85
C ILE A 91 -9.75 -28.94 28.37
N THR A 92 -9.36 -27.68 28.56
CA THR A 92 -10.19 -26.72 29.30
C THR A 92 -10.65 -25.48 28.54
N ASN A 93 -10.23 -25.24 27.29
CA ASN A 93 -10.75 -24.12 26.49
C ASN A 93 -10.79 -24.45 24.98
N THR A 94 -11.97 -24.83 24.50
CA THR A 94 -12.21 -25.28 23.11
C THR A 94 -12.66 -24.17 22.17
N SER A 95 -12.85 -22.94 22.65
CA SER A 95 -13.39 -21.84 21.86
C SER A 95 -12.29 -21.09 21.09
N LEU A 96 -12.47 -21.03 19.76
CA LEU A 96 -11.67 -20.24 18.84
C LEU A 96 -12.30 -18.86 18.68
N LEU A 97 -11.54 -17.79 18.91
CA LEU A 97 -12.01 -16.42 18.63
C LEU A 97 -11.35 -15.88 17.36
N VAL A 98 -12.18 -15.55 16.37
CA VAL A 98 -11.77 -14.93 15.12
C VAL A 98 -12.22 -13.48 15.13
N HIS A 99 -11.27 -12.55 15.17
CA HIS A 99 -11.54 -11.13 15.10
C HIS A 99 -11.17 -10.60 13.71
N CYS A 100 -12.17 -10.18 12.94
CA CYS A 100 -11.98 -9.56 11.64
C CYS A 100 -12.43 -8.11 11.69
N LYS A 101 -11.50 -7.17 11.49
CA LYS A 101 -11.81 -5.76 11.28
C LYS A 101 -11.75 -5.46 9.79
N PHE A 102 -12.86 -5.01 9.21
CA PHE A 102 -12.95 -4.60 7.82
C PHE A 102 -13.07 -3.08 7.73
N ASP A 103 -12.25 -2.48 6.88
CA ASP A 103 -12.37 -1.07 6.49
C ASP A 103 -12.78 -1.07 5.01
N ILE A 104 -14.01 -0.63 4.73
CA ILE A 104 -14.57 -0.58 3.37
C ILE A 104 -14.29 0.79 2.78
N PHE A 105 -13.51 0.84 1.71
CA PHE A 105 -13.24 2.06 0.98
C PHE A 105 -14.41 2.31 0.04
N ARG A 106 -15.26 3.26 0.41
CA ARG A 106 -16.34 3.72 -0.46
C ARG A 106 -15.73 4.57 -1.57
N ASN A 107 -15.77 4.07 -2.80
CA ASN A 107 -15.52 4.91 -3.95
C ASN A 107 -16.64 5.95 -4.01
N LEU A 108 -16.30 7.24 -3.93
CA LEU A 108 -17.21 8.30 -4.35
C LEU A 108 -17.31 8.22 -5.89
N VAL A 109 -18.18 7.36 -6.38
CA VAL A 109 -18.59 7.32 -7.78
C VAL A 109 -19.79 8.24 -7.90
N SER A 110 -19.55 9.53 -8.22
CA SER A 110 -20.55 10.25 -9.01
C SER A 110 -20.26 9.96 -10.48
N ASP A 111 -21.30 9.76 -11.28
CA ASP A 111 -21.23 9.35 -12.69
C ASP A 111 -20.47 10.33 -13.62
N THR A 112 -19.92 11.41 -13.09
CA THR A 112 -19.09 12.40 -13.81
C THR A 112 -17.58 12.18 -13.69
N ILE A 113 -17.10 11.28 -12.82
CA ILE A 113 -15.66 11.03 -12.65
C ILE A 113 -15.37 9.55 -12.86
N GLN A 114 -14.95 9.18 -14.08
CA GLN A 114 -14.38 7.86 -14.33
C GLN A 114 -13.08 7.67 -13.51
N MET A 115 -13.23 7.14 -12.30
CA MET A 115 -12.12 6.76 -11.44
C MET A 115 -11.72 5.32 -11.79
N LYS A 116 -10.82 5.15 -12.78
CA LYS A 116 -10.09 3.88 -12.91
C LYS A 116 -9.02 3.84 -11.81
N LEU A 117 -9.44 3.56 -10.58
CA LEU A 117 -8.52 3.12 -9.52
C LEU A 117 -8.02 1.73 -9.91
N LEU A 118 -6.94 1.67 -10.70
CA LEU A 118 -6.19 0.44 -10.88
C LEU A 118 -5.58 0.06 -9.52
N PRO A 119 -5.60 -1.23 -9.14
CA PRO A 119 -4.91 -1.67 -7.94
C PRO A 119 -3.42 -1.28 -8.04
N PRO A 120 -2.77 -0.89 -6.93
CA PRO A 120 -1.36 -0.46 -6.93
C PRO A 120 -0.40 -1.47 -7.60
N SER A 121 -0.75 -2.75 -7.61
CA SER A 121 0.00 -3.83 -8.27
C SER A 121 -0.16 -3.91 -9.79
N ALA A 122 -1.18 -3.28 -10.39
CA ALA A 122 -1.46 -3.38 -11.82
C ALA A 122 -0.78 -2.30 -12.68
N VAL A 123 -0.11 -1.31 -12.07
CA VAL A 123 0.53 -0.22 -12.82
C VAL A 123 1.84 -0.67 -13.51
N PHE A 124 2.42 -1.81 -13.13
CA PHE A 124 3.81 -2.16 -13.54
C PHE A 124 3.97 -3.44 -14.36
N SER A 125 2.97 -3.89 -15.11
CA SER A 125 3.14 -5.11 -15.94
C SER A 125 3.31 -4.90 -17.45
N LYS A 126 3.12 -3.71 -18.04
CA LYS A 126 3.00 -3.66 -19.52
C LYS A 126 3.83 -2.65 -20.33
N ASP A 127 4.49 -1.65 -19.74
CA ASP A 127 5.23 -0.67 -20.55
C ASP A 127 6.63 -0.34 -19.99
N VAL A 128 7.39 -1.35 -19.59
CA VAL A 128 8.87 -1.22 -19.66
C VAL A 128 9.28 -1.73 -21.03
N ARG A 129 9.08 -0.90 -22.06
CA ARG A 129 9.89 -1.04 -23.26
C ARG A 129 11.31 -0.74 -22.79
N TYR A 130 12.12 -1.79 -22.70
CA TYR A 130 13.56 -1.65 -22.63
C TYR A 130 13.94 -0.76 -23.81
N LEU A 131 14.18 0.53 -23.56
CA LEU A 131 14.87 1.36 -24.52
C LEU A 131 16.22 0.67 -24.70
N GLN A 132 16.39 0.02 -25.86
CA GLN A 132 17.68 -0.30 -26.43
C GLN A 132 18.31 1.05 -26.83
N ASP A 133 18.63 1.87 -25.83
CA ASP A 133 19.47 3.04 -26.02
C ASP A 133 20.90 2.62 -25.73
N SER A 134 21.77 2.96 -26.66
CA SER A 134 23.25 2.85 -26.68
C SER A 134 23.98 3.11 -25.35
N THR A 135 23.32 3.72 -24.37
CA THR A 135 23.77 3.94 -22.98
C THR A 135 23.95 2.66 -22.15
N LEU A 136 23.29 1.54 -22.48
CA LEU A 136 23.47 0.27 -21.75
C LEU A 136 24.84 -0.36 -21.98
N ASP A 137 25.46 -0.11 -23.13
CA ASP A 137 26.78 -0.64 -23.47
C ASP A 137 27.90 0.12 -22.73
N GLU A 138 27.72 1.42 -22.47
CA GLU A 138 28.63 2.20 -21.62
C GLU A 138 28.57 1.74 -20.15
N ILE A 139 27.39 1.35 -19.64
CA ILE A 139 27.22 0.83 -18.28
C ILE A 139 27.93 -0.51 -18.10
N GLN A 140 28.00 -1.34 -19.14
CA GLN A 140 28.71 -2.62 -19.09
C GLN A 140 30.24 -2.46 -18.97
N SER A 141 30.79 -1.31 -19.35
CA SER A 141 32.24 -1.03 -19.32
C SER A 141 32.78 -0.58 -17.95
N THR A 142 31.90 -0.17 -17.02
CA THR A 142 32.32 0.28 -15.68
C THR A 142 32.29 -0.87 -14.67
N ASN A 143 33.42 -1.13 -14.01
CA ASN A 143 33.67 -2.29 -13.14
C ASN A 143 32.73 -2.45 -11.92
N GLU A 144 31.77 -1.55 -11.69
CA GLU A 144 30.86 -1.59 -10.54
C GLU A 144 29.39 -1.53 -10.96
N LYS A 145 28.72 -2.68 -10.86
CA LYS A 145 27.32 -2.86 -11.26
C LYS A 145 26.30 -2.33 -10.24
N SER A 146 26.75 -1.87 -9.07
CA SER A 146 25.90 -1.45 -7.96
C SER A 146 26.53 -0.31 -7.15
N ILE A 147 25.68 0.47 -6.49
CA ILE A 147 26.04 1.53 -5.55
C ILE A 147 25.49 1.14 -4.17
N THR A 148 26.29 1.33 -3.13
CA THR A 148 25.89 1.16 -1.73
C THR A 148 25.51 2.52 -1.15
N PHE A 149 24.24 2.70 -0.82
CA PHE A 149 23.78 3.88 -0.09
C PHE A 149 23.92 3.66 1.41
N ILE A 150 24.58 4.58 2.11
CA ILE A 150 24.64 4.59 3.57
C ILE A 150 23.58 5.58 4.06
N VAL A 151 22.65 5.11 4.89
CA VAL A 151 21.54 5.93 5.40
C VAL A 151 21.44 5.75 6.91
N GLY A 152 22.06 6.67 7.65
CA GLY A 152 22.24 6.53 9.09
C GLY A 152 23.27 5.45 9.38
N LYS A 153 22.84 4.37 10.03
CA LYS A 153 23.68 3.21 10.36
C LYS A 153 23.49 2.02 9.42
N GLU A 154 22.60 2.15 8.43
CA GLU A 154 22.20 1.07 7.54
C GLU A 154 22.79 1.25 6.15
N GLN A 155 22.98 0.14 5.44
CA GLN A 155 23.52 0.11 4.09
C GLN A 155 22.54 -0.55 3.13
N TYR A 156 22.40 0.04 1.95
CA TYR A 156 21.47 -0.39 0.90
C TYR A 156 22.21 -0.53 -0.42
N VAL A 157 22.46 -1.78 -0.85
CA VAL A 157 23.12 -2.07 -2.12
C VAL A 157 22.07 -2.12 -3.23
N ILE A 158 22.16 -1.21 -4.21
CA ILE A 158 21.23 -1.09 -5.34
C ILE A 158 22.01 -1.17 -6.66
N SER A 159 21.53 -1.94 -7.63
CA SER A 159 22.18 -2.02 -8.94
C SER A 159 22.02 -0.72 -9.73
N LYS A 160 23.06 -0.33 -10.50
CA LYS A 160 23.00 0.84 -11.39
C LYS A 160 21.85 0.73 -12.41
N LYS A 161 21.54 -0.50 -12.84
CA LYS A 161 20.39 -0.80 -13.72
C LYS A 161 19.05 -0.37 -13.11
N LEU A 162 18.81 -0.72 -11.83
CA LEU A 162 17.56 -0.35 -11.14
C LEU A 162 17.49 1.17 -10.90
N LEU A 163 18.61 1.79 -10.52
CA LEU A 163 18.70 3.24 -10.35
C LEU A 163 18.38 3.98 -11.65
N TYR A 164 18.92 3.52 -12.78
CA TYR A 164 18.65 4.11 -14.09
C TYR A 164 17.18 3.95 -14.52
N ALA A 165 16.58 2.79 -14.23
CA ALA A 165 15.18 2.50 -14.54
C ALA A 165 14.18 3.43 -13.83
N THR A 166 14.58 4.10 -12.74
CA THR A 166 13.76 5.12 -12.09
C THR A 166 13.55 6.38 -12.94
N ASN A 167 14.39 6.59 -13.95
CA ASN A 167 14.51 7.80 -14.75
C ASN A 167 14.84 9.09 -13.98
N SER A 168 15.11 9.01 -12.69
CA SER A 168 15.51 10.14 -11.85
C SER A 168 16.83 10.73 -12.30
N ASN A 169 16.85 12.05 -12.51
CA ASN A 169 18.09 12.78 -12.82
C ASN A 169 19.13 12.65 -11.70
N TYR A 170 18.68 12.59 -10.45
CA TYR A 170 19.57 12.40 -9.30
C TYR A 170 20.29 11.05 -9.38
N PHE A 171 19.54 9.96 -9.58
CA PHE A 171 20.12 8.62 -9.62
C PHE A 171 20.95 8.38 -10.89
N LYS A 172 20.53 8.93 -12.03
CA LYS A 172 21.35 8.96 -13.25
C LYS A 172 22.69 9.63 -12.99
N LYS A 173 22.70 10.82 -12.39
CA LYS A 173 23.93 11.54 -12.05
C LYS A 173 24.83 10.70 -11.15
N ILE A 174 24.30 10.07 -10.10
CA ILE A 174 25.10 9.18 -9.24
C ILE A 174 25.71 8.02 -10.04
N CYS A 175 24.96 7.40 -10.96
CA CYS A 175 25.50 6.30 -11.76
C CYS A 175 26.71 6.70 -12.63
N PHE A 176 26.77 7.96 -13.09
CA PHE A 176 27.81 8.48 -13.98
C PHE A 176 28.95 9.21 -13.27
N THR A 177 28.68 9.99 -12.22
CA THR A 177 29.68 10.89 -11.62
C THR A 177 30.26 10.34 -10.32
N HIS A 178 29.71 9.27 -9.79
CA HIS A 178 30.14 8.74 -8.50
C HIS A 178 31.17 7.62 -8.72
N ASP A 179 32.45 8.00 -8.67
CA ASP A 179 33.60 7.09 -8.78
C ASP A 179 33.73 6.15 -7.57
N LYS A 180 33.03 6.46 -6.47
CA LYS A 180 33.03 5.67 -5.23
C LYS A 180 31.84 4.71 -5.21
N LYS A 181 32.10 3.46 -4.81
CA LYS A 181 31.12 2.40 -4.48
C LYS A 181 30.02 2.86 -3.52
N GLU A 182 30.35 3.78 -2.64
CA GLU A 182 29.50 4.18 -1.51
C GLU A 182 29.04 5.63 -1.65
N LYS A 183 27.74 5.83 -1.40
CA LYS A 183 27.08 7.14 -1.32
C LYS A 183 26.48 7.30 0.07
N ASP A 184 27.11 8.12 0.91
CA ASP A 184 26.57 8.43 2.23
C ASP A 184 25.53 9.54 2.14
N MET A 185 24.31 9.23 2.55
CA MET A 185 23.15 10.12 2.57
C MET A 185 22.87 10.66 3.98
N THR A 186 23.59 10.20 5.00
CA THR A 186 23.27 10.44 6.42
C THR A 186 23.25 11.91 6.77
N ASN A 187 24.20 12.69 6.21
CA ASN A 187 24.31 14.13 6.46
C ASN A 187 23.49 14.97 5.45
N GLU A 188 23.00 14.37 4.37
CA GLU A 188 22.19 15.05 3.34
C GLU A 188 20.69 15.04 3.66
N LEU A 189 20.28 14.12 4.54
CA LEU A 189 18.90 13.89 4.94
C LEU A 189 18.67 14.40 6.36
N LYS A 190 17.54 15.06 6.60
CA LYS A 190 17.11 15.37 7.96
C LYS A 190 16.62 14.09 8.66
N ASN A 191 16.60 14.10 9.99
CA ASN A 191 16.20 12.92 10.79
C ASN A 191 14.83 12.35 10.39
N TYR A 192 13.86 13.21 10.07
CA TYR A 192 12.53 12.78 9.65
C TYR A 192 12.47 12.27 8.19
N GLU A 193 13.49 12.57 7.38
CA GLU A 193 13.60 12.17 5.97
C GLU A 193 14.28 10.82 5.80
N LEU A 194 15.16 10.44 6.75
CA LEU A 194 15.92 9.18 6.71
C LEU A 194 15.02 7.98 6.44
N GLN A 195 13.91 7.85 7.17
CA GLN A 195 13.02 6.70 7.04
C GLN A 195 12.34 6.66 5.66
N ALA A 196 11.84 7.80 5.18
CA ALA A 196 11.21 7.89 3.86
C ALA A 196 12.22 7.62 2.73
N PHE A 197 13.47 8.06 2.88
CA PHE A 197 14.53 7.76 1.91
C PHE A 197 14.87 6.26 1.88
N LYS A 198 15.00 5.61 3.04
CA LYS A 198 15.18 4.14 3.12
C LYS A 198 14.07 3.41 2.38
N MET A 199 12.83 3.84 2.58
CA MET A 199 11.68 3.25 1.90
C MET A 199 11.72 3.44 0.38
N MET A 200 12.17 4.59 -0.10
CA MET A 200 12.39 4.81 -1.53
C MET A 200 13.45 3.85 -2.09
N LEU A 201 14.56 3.62 -1.37
CA LEU A 201 15.58 2.65 -1.80
C LEU A 201 15.04 1.22 -1.85
N ILE A 202 14.23 0.82 -0.85
CA ILE A 202 13.54 -0.47 -0.84
C ILE A 202 12.61 -0.57 -2.04
N TYR A 203 11.82 0.47 -2.32
CA TYR A 203 10.95 0.51 -3.50
C TYR A 203 11.73 0.35 -4.81
N ILE A 204 12.86 1.04 -4.97
CA ILE A 204 13.69 0.90 -6.19
C ILE A 204 14.21 -0.53 -6.33
N LYS A 205 14.46 -1.23 -5.21
CA LYS A 205 14.92 -2.61 -5.20
C LYS A 205 13.81 -3.62 -5.50
N THR A 206 12.60 -3.40 -5.01
CA THR A 206 11.51 -4.40 -5.00
C THR A 206 10.32 -4.04 -5.89
N SER A 207 10.27 -2.81 -6.40
CA SER A 207 9.13 -2.20 -7.09
C SER A 207 7.82 -2.23 -6.29
N SER A 208 7.90 -2.31 -4.95
CA SER A 208 6.74 -2.45 -4.07
C SER A 208 6.81 -1.50 -2.88
N VAL A 209 5.65 -0.96 -2.48
CA VAL A 209 5.46 -0.18 -1.25
C VAL A 209 4.52 -0.93 -0.33
N GLU A 210 5.06 -1.56 0.72
CA GLU A 210 4.27 -2.21 1.77
C GLU A 210 3.99 -1.25 2.93
N LEU A 211 3.48 -0.06 2.63
CA LEU A 211 3.24 0.99 3.62
C LEU A 211 1.74 1.27 3.77
N ARG A 212 1.29 1.35 5.03
CA ARG A 212 -0.09 1.70 5.39
C ARG A 212 -0.19 2.84 6.39
N ASP A 213 0.94 3.46 6.70
CA ASP A 213 1.01 4.60 7.61
C ASP A 213 0.82 5.90 6.81
N TYR A 214 -0.22 6.64 7.14
CA TYR A 214 -0.61 7.86 6.43
C TYR A 214 0.49 8.93 6.49
N ASP A 215 1.06 9.18 7.67
CA ASP A 215 2.09 10.21 7.84
C ASP A 215 3.39 9.85 7.12
N MET A 216 3.76 8.58 7.12
CA MET A 216 4.90 8.09 6.37
C MET A 216 4.66 8.15 4.86
N LEU A 217 3.44 7.89 4.37
CA LEU A 217 3.10 8.05 2.95
C LEU A 217 3.27 9.50 2.48
N LYS A 218 2.86 10.48 3.31
CA LYS A 218 3.10 11.91 3.02
C LYS A 218 4.59 12.22 2.92
N LYS A 219 5.39 11.75 3.88
CA LYS A 219 6.86 11.91 3.87
C LYS A 219 7.49 11.23 2.65
N LEU A 220 7.02 10.04 2.29
CA LEU A 220 7.49 9.29 1.12
C LEU A 220 7.16 10.01 -0.18
N LEU A 221 5.97 10.63 -0.29
CA LEU A 221 5.61 11.46 -1.44
C LEU A 221 6.57 12.64 -1.60
N ILE A 222 6.90 13.33 -0.50
CA ILE A 222 7.85 14.46 -0.51
C ILE A 222 9.23 13.99 -0.97
N ILE A 223 9.73 12.86 -0.44
CA ILE A 223 11.02 12.30 -0.84
C ILE A 223 11.01 11.85 -2.31
N ALA A 224 9.97 11.14 -2.75
CA ALA A 224 9.84 10.71 -4.13
C ALA A 224 9.80 11.89 -5.10
N HIS A 225 9.15 13.00 -4.71
CA HIS A 225 9.19 14.24 -5.47
C HIS A 225 10.59 14.86 -5.50
N ARG A 226 11.26 15.00 -4.34
CA ARG A 226 12.60 15.61 -4.22
C ARG A 226 13.66 14.88 -5.05
N TYR A 227 13.58 13.55 -5.08
CA TYR A 227 14.52 12.70 -5.82
C TYR A 227 14.00 12.27 -7.20
N ASP A 228 12.89 12.85 -7.66
CA ASP A 228 12.35 12.65 -9.01
C ASP A 228 12.08 11.17 -9.37
N VAL A 229 11.54 10.41 -8.41
CA VAL A 229 11.11 9.02 -8.63
C VAL A 229 9.62 9.01 -8.95
N VAL A 230 9.29 9.36 -10.19
CA VAL A 230 7.92 9.60 -10.67
C VAL A 230 6.96 8.44 -10.36
N ALA A 231 7.42 7.20 -10.59
CA ALA A 231 6.65 5.98 -10.34
C ALA A 231 6.24 5.82 -8.87
N LEU A 232 7.17 6.08 -7.94
CA LEU A 232 6.90 6.04 -6.50
C LEU A 232 6.00 7.19 -6.07
N LYS A 233 6.24 8.39 -6.62
CA LYS A 233 5.41 9.57 -6.35
C LYS A 233 3.95 9.28 -6.68
N LEU A 234 3.66 8.82 -7.90
CA LEU A 234 2.31 8.47 -8.33
C LEU A 234 1.69 7.36 -7.46
N THR A 235 2.49 6.38 -7.05
CA THR A 235 2.06 5.32 -6.14
C THR A 235 1.63 5.89 -4.79
N CYS A 236 2.40 6.83 -4.23
CA CYS A 236 2.04 7.52 -2.98
C CYS A 236 0.77 8.36 -3.15
N GLU A 237 0.59 9.03 -4.29
CA GLU A 237 -0.64 9.80 -4.61
C GLU A 237 -1.88 8.90 -4.56
N HIS A 238 -1.81 7.71 -5.17
CA HIS A 238 -2.89 6.72 -5.11
C HIS A 238 -3.20 6.26 -3.68
N TYR A 239 -2.16 5.90 -2.91
CA TYR A 239 -2.37 5.45 -1.53
C TYR A 239 -2.94 6.55 -0.64
N LEU A 240 -2.42 7.76 -0.70
CA LEU A 240 -2.92 8.89 0.10
C LEU A 240 -4.37 9.22 -0.19
N LEU A 241 -4.78 9.12 -1.46
CA LEU A 241 -6.17 9.35 -1.84
C LEU A 241 -7.13 8.31 -1.23
N HIS A 242 -6.68 7.09 -0.93
CA HIS A 242 -7.49 6.11 -0.20
C HIS A 242 -7.75 6.49 1.27
N TYR A 243 -6.94 7.39 1.84
CA TYR A 243 -7.11 7.91 3.20
C TYR A 243 -7.86 9.24 3.24
N ILE A 244 -8.39 9.74 2.13
CA ILE A 244 -9.06 11.05 2.11
C ILE A 244 -10.32 11.04 2.98
N THR A 245 -10.45 12.06 3.82
CA THR A 245 -11.60 12.36 4.68
C THR A 245 -11.88 13.85 4.63
N ILE A 246 -13.05 14.27 5.13
CA ILE A 246 -13.38 15.70 5.29
C ILE A 246 -12.28 16.44 6.09
N GLN A 247 -11.76 15.80 7.14
CA GLN A 247 -10.77 16.42 8.04
C GLN A 247 -9.39 16.59 7.39
N ASN A 248 -9.00 15.74 6.45
CA ASN A 248 -7.65 15.78 5.86
C ASN A 248 -7.61 16.20 4.38
N ALA A 249 -8.77 16.38 3.72
CA ALA A 249 -8.83 16.71 2.31
C ALA A 249 -8.06 18.00 1.98
N VAL A 250 -8.18 18.99 2.86
CA VAL A 250 -7.48 20.26 2.76
C VAL A 250 -5.96 20.09 2.82
N GLU A 251 -5.48 19.31 3.79
CA GLU A 251 -4.07 18.99 3.96
C GLU A 251 -3.51 18.25 2.72
N LEU A 252 -4.27 17.29 2.19
CA LEU A 252 -3.88 16.52 1.00
C LEU A 252 -3.75 17.39 -0.25
N VAL A 253 -4.61 18.39 -0.43
CA VAL A 253 -4.48 19.36 -1.54
C VAL A 253 -3.24 20.22 -1.36
N GLN A 254 -2.98 20.74 -0.15
CA GLN A 254 -1.76 21.51 0.12
C GLN A 254 -0.49 20.69 -0.16
N LEU A 255 -0.48 19.44 0.30
CA LEU A 255 0.60 18.50 0.02
C LEU A 255 0.74 18.28 -1.49
N ALA A 256 -0.37 18.10 -2.20
CA ALA A 256 -0.37 17.89 -3.63
C ALA A 256 0.26 19.07 -4.40
N PHE A 257 -0.11 20.30 -4.02
CA PHE A 257 0.49 21.51 -4.59
C PHE A 257 1.99 21.60 -4.29
N SER A 258 2.40 21.36 -3.04
CA SER A 258 3.82 21.46 -2.64
C SER A 258 4.73 20.42 -3.31
N THR A 259 4.16 19.29 -3.74
CA THR A 259 4.88 18.20 -4.39
C THR A 259 4.61 18.09 -5.89
N ASN A 260 3.84 19.03 -6.46
CA ASN A 260 3.35 19.00 -7.83
C ASN A 260 2.67 17.65 -8.20
N ALA A 261 1.95 17.06 -7.26
CA ALA A 261 1.30 15.74 -7.37
C ALA A 261 -0.08 15.89 -8.02
N LYS A 262 -0.10 15.85 -9.36
CA LYS A 262 -1.29 16.18 -10.17
C LYS A 262 -2.46 15.22 -10.00
N PHE A 263 -2.20 13.94 -9.75
CA PHE A 263 -3.28 12.98 -9.52
C PHE A 263 -3.94 13.24 -8.16
N LEU A 264 -3.13 13.39 -7.10
CA LEU A 264 -3.63 13.73 -5.78
C LEU A 264 -4.37 15.07 -5.79
N GLU A 265 -3.81 16.11 -6.41
CA GLU A 265 -4.39 17.45 -6.55
C GLU A 265 -5.79 17.38 -7.17
N ARG A 266 -5.89 16.77 -8.36
CA ARG A 266 -7.16 16.66 -9.10
C ARG A 266 -8.25 15.99 -8.27
N HIS A 267 -7.92 14.86 -7.64
CA HIS A 267 -8.93 14.04 -6.97
C HIS A 267 -9.29 14.55 -5.58
N SER A 268 -8.32 15.09 -4.83
CA SER A 268 -8.60 15.72 -3.54
C SER A 268 -9.39 17.02 -3.72
N THR A 269 -9.10 17.82 -4.75
CA THR A 269 -9.92 19.00 -5.08
C THR A 269 -11.35 18.63 -5.44
N ALA A 270 -11.55 17.58 -6.26
CA ALA A 270 -12.89 17.11 -6.59
C ALA A 270 -13.66 16.61 -5.35
N PHE A 271 -12.97 15.95 -4.41
CA PHE A 271 -13.54 15.57 -3.12
C PHE A 271 -13.97 16.79 -2.30
N ILE A 272 -13.16 17.85 -2.28
CA ILE A 272 -13.51 19.10 -1.59
C ILE A 272 -14.73 19.75 -2.22
N LYS A 273 -14.80 19.87 -3.56
CA LYS A 273 -15.99 20.41 -4.26
C LYS A 273 -17.27 19.69 -3.84
N PHE A 274 -17.21 18.36 -3.78
CA PHE A 274 -18.38 17.54 -3.47
C PHE A 274 -18.86 17.70 -2.02
N ASN A 275 -17.94 17.95 -1.08
CA ASN A 275 -18.24 18.07 0.36
C ASN A 275 -18.03 19.51 0.87
N ILE A 276 -18.13 20.51 -0.01
CA ILE A 276 -17.68 21.88 0.29
C ILE A 276 -18.39 22.48 1.51
N THR A 277 -19.68 22.18 1.68
CA THR A 277 -20.48 22.67 2.81
C THR A 277 -19.94 22.17 4.15
N GLU A 278 -19.51 20.91 4.22
CA GLU A 278 -18.97 20.33 5.46
C GLU A 278 -17.52 20.75 5.68
N ILE A 279 -16.74 20.86 4.60
CA ILE A 279 -15.31 21.20 4.66
C ILE A 279 -15.09 22.66 5.02
N MET A 280 -15.94 23.58 4.55
CA MET A 280 -15.83 25.01 4.90
C MET A 280 -15.95 25.29 6.40
N ASP A 281 -16.67 24.44 7.13
CA ASP A 281 -16.85 24.55 8.58
C ASP A 281 -15.67 23.97 9.39
N THR A 282 -14.70 23.33 8.73
CA THR A 282 -13.53 22.75 9.38
C THR A 282 -12.48 23.81 9.71
N LYS A 283 -11.73 23.59 10.80
CA LYS A 283 -10.64 24.49 11.22
C LYS A 283 -9.51 24.51 10.18
N GLU A 284 -9.31 23.39 9.51
CA GLU A 284 -8.28 23.18 8.51
C GLU A 284 -8.52 24.08 7.29
N PHE A 285 -9.78 24.21 6.85
CA PHE A 285 -10.14 25.14 5.77
C PHE A 285 -10.06 26.60 6.20
N GLN A 286 -10.50 26.92 7.43
CA GLN A 286 -10.46 28.30 7.94
C GLN A 286 -9.02 28.82 8.13
N ASN A 287 -8.07 27.94 8.44
CA ASN A 287 -6.66 28.29 8.62
C ASN A 287 -5.83 28.14 7.33
N LEU A 288 -6.48 27.93 6.18
CA LEU A 288 -5.79 27.72 4.92
C LEU A 288 -5.03 29.00 4.51
N PRO A 289 -3.73 28.92 4.16
CA PRO A 289 -3.00 30.08 3.66
C PRO A 289 -3.65 30.63 2.39
N LYS A 290 -3.69 31.97 2.26
CA LYS A 290 -4.37 32.67 1.15
C LYS A 290 -3.94 32.19 -0.24
N GLU A 291 -2.67 31.84 -0.43
CA GLU A 291 -2.17 31.31 -1.70
C GLU A 291 -2.89 30.00 -2.10
N TYR A 292 -3.04 29.09 -1.15
CA TYR A 292 -3.75 27.84 -1.36
C TYR A 292 -5.26 28.03 -1.45
N SER A 293 -5.80 29.05 -0.77
CA SER A 293 -7.23 29.39 -0.85
C SER A 293 -7.59 29.88 -2.24
N ASN A 294 -6.81 30.78 -2.82
CA ASN A 294 -7.05 31.27 -4.18
C ASN A 294 -6.91 30.14 -5.20
N LYS A 295 -5.84 29.33 -5.12
CA LYS A 295 -5.67 28.16 -5.99
C LYS A 295 -6.80 27.14 -5.84
N MET A 296 -7.26 26.89 -4.61
CA MET A 296 -8.43 26.05 -4.38
C MET A 296 -9.67 26.66 -5.03
N ILE A 297 -9.99 27.93 -4.77
CA ILE A 297 -11.17 28.62 -5.32
C ILE A 297 -11.15 28.62 -6.86
N GLU A 298 -10.01 28.86 -7.50
CA GLU A 298 -9.86 28.76 -8.96
C GLU A 298 -10.09 27.34 -9.48
N SER A 299 -9.75 26.35 -8.66
CA SER A 299 -9.90 24.94 -8.99
C SER A 299 -11.25 24.34 -8.59
N LEU A 300 -12.07 25.04 -7.79
CA LEU A 300 -13.44 24.70 -7.33
C LEU A 300 -14.49 25.06 -8.39
#